data_AF-A0A383A3F8-F1
#
_entry.id   AF-A0A383A3F8-F1
#
_cell.length_a   1.000
_cell.length_b   1.000
_cell.length_c   1.000
_cell.angle_alpha   90.00
_cell.angle_beta   90.00
_cell.angle_gamma   90.00
#
_symmetry.space_group_name_H-M   'P 1'
#
loop_
_entity.id
_entity.type
_entity.pdbx_description
1 polymer ?
#
loop_
_entity_poly.entity_id
_entity_poly.type
_entity_poly.pdbx_seq_one_letter_code
_entity_poly.pdbx_strand_id
1 'polypeptide(L)'
;MITGFLTFFIIFAVIGSILYGRRLIKTEKTDTVFGNPERTKGGMHWVVVGTSFLILSWLYYSWDIAKSFYPKSANELCQVAKVNES
;
A
#
# COMPACT_ATOMS: atom_id res chain seq x y z
N MET A 1 -8.80 10.78 -9.56
CA MET A 1 -7.58 11.00 -10.36
C MET A 1 -6.32 10.92 -9.49
N ILE A 2 -6.16 11.77 -8.46
CA ILE A 2 -5.01 11.73 -7.54
C ILE A 2 -4.92 10.40 -6.77
N THR A 3 -6.05 9.91 -6.25
CA THR A 3 -6.12 8.64 -5.50
C THR A 3 -5.81 7.42 -6.36
N GLY A 4 -6.27 7.40 -7.62
CA GLY A 4 -5.89 6.35 -8.57
C GLY A 4 -4.39 6.33 -8.86
N PHE A 5 -3.79 7.51 -9.08
CA PHE A 5 -2.34 7.63 -9.27
C PHE A 5 -1.56 7.18 -8.02
N LEU A 6 -1.96 7.64 -6.83
CA LEU A 6 -1.35 7.21 -5.56
C LEU A 6 -1.39 5.69 -5.40
N THR A 7 -2.54 5.07 -5.67
CA THR A 7 -2.73 3.61 -5.56
C THR A 7 -1.77 2.87 -6.49
N PHE A 8 -1.61 3.35 -7.72
CA PHE A 8 -0.64 2.79 -8.67
C PHE A 8 0.80 2.84 -8.14
N PHE A 9 1.24 3.98 -7.61
CA PHE A 9 2.59 4.12 -7.05
C PHE A 9 2.81 3.24 -5.83
N ILE A 10 1.80 3.07 -4.97
CA ILE A 10 1.89 2.18 -3.82
C ILE A 10 2.11 0.73 -4.26
N ILE A 11 1.43 0.27 -5.32
CA ILE A 11 1.64 -1.08 -5.87
C ILE A 11 3.09 -1.25 -6.34
N PHE A 12 3.63 -0.25 -7.07
CA PHE A 12 5.03 -0.28 -7.49
C PHE A 12 6.00 -0.27 -6.30
N ALA A 13 5.71 0.49 -5.24
CA ALA A 13 6.51 0.54 -4.03
C ALA A 13 6.53 -0.80 -3.28
N VAL A 14 5.40 -1.51 -3.22
CA VAL A 14 5.32 -2.86 -2.64
C VAL A 14 6.18 -3.85 -3.44
N ILE A 15 6.00 -3.91 -4.76
CA ILE A 15 6.76 -4.82 -5.62
C ILE A 15 8.26 -4.50 -5.54
N GLY A 16 8.63 -3.22 -5.65
CA GLY A 16 10.01 -2.76 -5.56
C GLY A 16 10.66 -3.13 -4.22
N SER A 17 9.97 -2.90 -3.12
CA SER A 17 10.47 -3.24 -1.77
C SER A 17 10.67 -4.74 -1.58
N ILE A 18 9.76 -5.58 -2.11
CA ILE A 18 9.91 -7.05 -2.05
C ILE A 18 11.10 -7.52 -2.89
N LEU A 19 11.23 -7.02 -4.12
CA LEU A 19 12.35 -7.37 -5.00
C LEU A 19 13.69 -6.94 -4.40
N TYR A 20 13.73 -5.75 -3.81
CA TYR A 20 14.90 -5.24 -3.08
C TYR A 20 15.24 -6.12 -1.88
N GLY A 21 14.26 -6.43 -1.02
CA GLY A 21 14.47 -7.31 0.13
C GLY A 21 14.99 -8.69 -0.25
N ARG A 22 14.45 -9.29 -1.32
CA ARG A 22 14.94 -10.57 -1.85
C ARG A 22 16.37 -10.51 -2.38
N ARG A 23 16.80 -9.37 -2.94
CA ARG A 23 18.20 -9.17 -3.34
C ARG A 23 19.11 -9.00 -2.12
N LEU A 24 18.68 -8.19 -1.15
CA LEU A 24 19.45 -7.91 0.06
C LEU A 24 19.72 -9.18 0.88
N ILE A 25 18.72 -10.03 1.07
CA ILE A 25 18.84 -11.31 1.81
C ILE A 25 19.89 -12.24 1.17
N LYS A 26 20.09 -12.18 -0.14
CA LYS A 26 21.12 -12.99 -0.82
C LYS A 26 22.54 -12.49 -0.61
N THR A 27 22.72 -11.21 -0.32
CA THR A 27 24.02 -10.56 -0.18
C THR A 27 24.44 -10.35 1.28
N GLU A 28 23.48 -10.38 2.21
CA GLU A 28 23.71 -10.09 3.62
C GLU A 28 24.23 -11.35 4.35
N LYS A 29 25.33 -11.23 5.10
CA LYS A 29 25.86 -12.34 5.91
C LYS A 29 24.94 -12.59 7.11
N THR A 30 24.41 -13.80 7.20
CA THR A 30 23.49 -14.25 8.25
C THR A 30 24.11 -14.40 9.64
N ASP A 31 25.44 -14.30 9.74
CA ASP A 31 26.21 -14.57 10.97
C ASP A 31 26.18 -13.42 11.98
N THR A 32 25.47 -12.33 11.67
CA THR A 32 25.30 -11.22 12.61
C THR A 32 24.26 -11.58 13.68
N VAL A 33 24.72 -11.64 14.93
CA VAL A 33 23.89 -11.88 16.12
C VAL A 33 22.77 -10.83 16.19
N PHE A 34 21.56 -11.25 16.61
CA PHE A 34 20.46 -10.32 16.87
C PHE A 34 20.95 -9.18 17.78
N GLY A 35 20.83 -7.92 17.31
CA GLY A 35 21.33 -6.74 18.03
C GLY A 35 22.49 -6.00 17.37
N ASN A 36 23.09 -6.52 16.29
CA ASN A 36 24.08 -5.76 15.53
C ASN A 36 23.41 -4.57 14.80
N PRO A 37 23.85 -3.31 15.03
CA PRO A 37 23.29 -2.12 14.37
C PRO A 37 23.35 -2.16 12.85
N GLU A 38 24.29 -2.91 12.26
CA GLU A 38 24.38 -3.07 10.80
C GLU A 38 23.18 -3.87 10.25
N ARG A 39 22.74 -4.91 10.95
CA ARG A 39 21.60 -5.74 10.54
C ARG A 39 20.25 -5.01 10.71
N THR A 40 20.16 -4.10 11.69
CA THR A 40 18.93 -3.32 11.95
C THR A 40 18.68 -2.25 10.88
N LYS A 41 19.73 -1.74 10.21
CA LYS A 41 19.60 -0.72 9.15
C LYS A 41 18.93 -1.24 7.87
N GLY A 42 18.96 -2.54 7.62
CA GLY A 42 18.39 -3.15 6.42
C GLY A 42 16.85 -3.15 6.37
N GLY A 43 16.15 -2.95 7.48
CA GLY A 43 14.70 -3.24 7.60
C GLY A 43 13.72 -2.25 6.95
N MET A 44 14.18 -1.11 6.42
CA MET A 44 13.28 -0.04 5.94
C MET A 44 12.32 -0.50 4.84
N HIS A 45 12.76 -1.38 3.93
CA HIS A 45 11.92 -1.90 2.86
C HIS A 45 10.71 -2.71 3.39
N TRP A 46 10.84 -3.38 4.53
CA TRP A 46 9.71 -4.08 5.17
C TRP A 46 8.71 -3.10 5.80
N VAL A 47 9.20 -1.99 6.36
CA VAL A 47 8.32 -0.91 6.87
C VAL A 47 7.50 -0.31 5.73
N VAL A 48 8.13 -0.08 4.57
CA VAL A 48 7.44 0.41 3.35
C VAL A 48 6.37 -0.58 2.90
N VAL A 49 6.66 -1.89 2.87
CA VAL A 49 5.67 -2.92 2.52
C VAL A 49 4.50 -2.91 3.50
N GLY A 50 4.77 -2.93 4.82
CA GLY A 50 3.74 -2.94 5.85
C GLY A 50 2.83 -1.71 5.80
N THR A 51 3.43 -0.51 5.69
CA THR A 51 2.68 0.75 5.62
C THR A 51 1.85 0.82 4.33
N SER A 52 2.41 0.38 3.20
CA SER A 52 1.69 0.32 1.93
C SER A 52 0.47 -0.60 2.00
N PHE A 53 0.59 -1.74 2.69
CA PHE A 53 -0.52 -2.69 2.86
C PHE A 53 -1.65 -2.12 3.71
N LEU A 54 -1.32 -1.39 4.78
CA LEU A 54 -2.30 -0.68 5.61
C LEU A 54 -3.03 0.39 4.82
N ILE A 55 -2.30 1.20 4.04
CA ILE A 55 -2.91 2.25 3.20
C ILE A 55 -3.80 1.64 2.11
N LEU A 56 -3.37 0.56 1.46
CA LEU A 56 -4.20 -0.13 0.46
C LEU A 56 -5.48 -0.70 1.09
N SER A 57 -5.37 -1.30 2.29
CA SER A 57 -6.54 -1.80 3.03
C SER A 57 -7.49 -0.66 3.37
N TRP A 58 -6.96 0.47 3.84
CA TRP A 58 -7.77 1.67 4.10
C TRP A 58 -8.45 2.19 2.84
N LEU A 59 -7.71 2.33 1.74
CA LEU A 59 -8.25 2.79 0.47
C LEU A 59 -9.32 1.85 -0.09
N TYR A 60 -9.16 0.54 0.10
CA TYR A 60 -10.15 -0.46 -0.32
C TYR A 60 -11.51 -0.27 0.36
N TYR A 61 -11.51 0.02 1.66
CA TYR A 61 -12.74 0.33 2.40
C TYR A 61 -13.20 1.78 2.26
N SER A 62 -12.38 2.65 1.66
CA SER A 62 -12.70 4.06 1.47
C SER A 62 -13.48 4.29 0.17
N TRP A 63 -14.41 5.24 0.20
CA TRP A 63 -15.18 5.64 -0.97
C TRP A 63 -14.34 6.34 -2.06
N ASP A 64 -13.20 6.89 -1.68
CA ASP A 64 -12.32 7.66 -2.56
C ASP A 64 -11.74 6.84 -3.72
N ILE A 65 -11.47 5.55 -3.52
CA ILE A 65 -10.98 4.68 -4.59
C ILE A 65 -12.09 4.39 -5.59
N ALA A 66 -13.31 4.08 -5.11
CA ALA A 66 -14.48 3.80 -5.94
C ALA A 66 -14.84 5.01 -6.80
N LYS A 67 -14.84 6.21 -6.22
CA LYS A 67 -15.07 7.45 -6.96
C LYS A 67 -13.98 7.74 -8.00
N SER A 68 -12.73 7.37 -7.72
CA SER A 68 -11.62 7.61 -8.65
C SER A 68 -11.59 6.67 -9.84
N PHE A 69 -12.05 5.42 -9.70
CA PHE A 69 -12.04 4.42 -10.78
C PHE A 69 -13.40 4.26 -11.46
N TYR A 70 -14.51 4.41 -10.71
CA TYR A 70 -15.88 4.23 -11.19
C TYR A 70 -16.77 5.43 -10.80
N PRO A 71 -16.47 6.64 -11.33
CA PRO A 71 -17.12 7.87 -10.90
C PRO A 71 -18.64 7.88 -11.13
N LYS A 72 -19.13 7.25 -12.20
CA LYS A 72 -20.58 7.16 -12.49
C LYS A 72 -21.29 6.28 -11.45
N SER A 73 -20.83 5.04 -11.27
CA SER A 73 -21.40 4.09 -10.31
C SER A 73 -21.35 4.62 -8.86
N ALA A 74 -20.27 5.32 -8.49
CA ALA A 74 -20.18 5.97 -7.19
C ALA A 74 -21.24 7.07 -7.01
N ASN A 75 -21.51 7.90 -8.02
CA ASN A 75 -22.56 8.92 -7.91
C ASN A 75 -23.97 8.30 -7.84
N GLU A 76 -24.24 7.25 -8.60
CA GLU A 76 -25.53 6.53 -8.56
C GLU A 76 -25.79 5.91 -7.19
N LEU A 77 -24.79 5.24 -6.59
CA LEU A 77 -24.91 4.68 -5.24
C LEU A 77 -25.18 5.77 -4.17
N CYS A 78 -24.54 6.93 -4.31
CA CYS A 78 -24.79 8.09 -3.44
C CYS A 78 -26.23 8.61 -3.61
N GLN A 79 -26.76 8.63 -4.84
CA GLN A 79 -28.14 9.03 -5.10
C GLN A 79 -29.16 8.03 -4.54
N VAL A 80 -28.94 6.73 -4.70
CA VAL A 80 -29.82 5.69 -4.14
C VAL A 80 -29.85 5.78 -2.61
N ALA A 81 -28.71 6.02 -1.96
CA ALA A 81 -28.66 6.25 -0.52
C ALA A 81 -29.50 7.48 -0.10
N LYS A 82 -29.41 8.57 -0.86
CA LYS A 82 -30.18 9.79 -0.61
C LYS A 82 -31.70 9.62 -0.77
N VAL A 83 -32.14 8.80 -1.72
CA VAL A 83 -33.57 8.50 -1.93
C VAL A 83 -34.15 7.67 -0.79
N ASN A 84 -33.36 6.77 -0.19
CA ASN A 84 -33.80 5.94 0.94
C ASN A 84 -33.74 6.63 2.31
N GLU A 85 -33.12 7.81 2.43
CA GLU A 85 -33.16 8.66 3.64
C GLU A 85 -34.35 9.64 3.65
N SER A 86 -35.18 9.66 2.60
CA SER A 86 -36.37 10.54 2.46
C SER A 86 -37.65 9.86 2.94
#